data_AF-A0AAF0Y9Z3-F1
#
_entry.id   AF-A0AAF0Y9Z3-F1
#
_cell.length_a   1.000
_cell.length_b   1.000
_cell.length_c   1.000
_cell.angle_alpha   90.00
_cell.angle_beta   90.00
_cell.angle_gamma   90.00
#
_symmetry.space_group_name_H-M   'P 1'
#
loop_
_entity.id
_entity.type
_entity.pdbx_description
1 polymer ?
#
loop_
_entity_poly.entity_id
_entity_poly.type
_entity_poly.pdbx_seq_one_letter_code
_entity_poly.pdbx_strand_id
1 'polypeptide(L)'
;MLSHASAPAAPDYHFLTTPFKVAAATHAPRLSSSPTTIQVLFTTTSWDQAPVISSSPVPLAPSIVTTEREFKGDAMRGFATATYVMTQLSSGDGEDGDPSGVFTGTMVFEGAILGRKGAVALHTRGSYDGDSVEARWTIVSESASGELEGIIGHGSYAIADATASRDGGDEVEGELVLSFP
;
A
#
# COMPACT_ATOMS: atom_id res chain seq x y z
N MET A 1 11.15 18.58 53.24
CA MET A 1 11.21 17.12 52.97
C MET A 1 10.30 16.84 51.79
N LEU A 2 10.88 16.68 50.58
CA LEU A 2 10.13 16.38 49.35
C LEU A 2 10.29 14.89 49.05
N SER A 3 9.18 14.16 49.15
CA SER A 3 9.07 12.73 48.85
C SER A 3 9.21 12.51 47.34
N HIS A 4 10.20 11.71 46.91
CA HIS A 4 10.31 11.23 45.54
C HIS A 4 9.35 10.04 45.36
N ALA A 5 8.32 10.22 44.55
CA ALA A 5 7.49 9.11 44.09
C ALA A 5 8.23 8.33 43.00
N SER A 6 8.41 7.03 43.20
CA SER A 6 9.03 6.12 42.24
C SER A 6 8.11 5.91 41.04
N ALA A 7 8.65 5.99 39.82
CA ALA A 7 7.91 5.66 38.60
C ALA A 7 7.55 4.16 38.56
N PRO A 8 6.40 3.78 37.98
CA PRO A 8 6.03 2.37 37.83
C PRO A 8 6.96 1.67 36.83
N ALA A 9 7.32 0.43 37.14
CA ALA A 9 8.13 -0.43 36.28
C ALA A 9 7.43 -0.69 34.93
N ALA A 10 8.21 -0.69 33.85
CA ALA A 10 7.75 -1.05 32.51
C ALA A 10 7.26 -2.52 32.49
N PRO A 11 6.24 -2.86 31.67
CA PRO A 11 5.80 -4.24 31.55
C PRO A 11 6.86 -5.09 30.84
N ASP A 12 7.13 -6.28 31.40
CA ASP A 12 7.95 -7.31 30.77
C ASP A 12 7.24 -7.84 29.51
N TYR A 13 7.71 -7.42 28.34
CA TYR A 13 7.31 -8.02 27.07
C TYR A 13 8.08 -9.32 26.86
N HIS A 14 7.47 -10.44 27.26
CA HIS A 14 7.92 -11.75 26.80
C HIS A 14 7.56 -11.91 25.32
N PHE A 15 8.55 -11.72 24.44
CA PHE A 15 8.44 -12.12 23.04
C PHE A 15 8.24 -13.65 23.00
N LEU A 16 7.05 -14.09 22.61
CA LEU A 16 6.78 -15.48 22.29
C LEU A 16 7.63 -15.86 21.06
N THR A 17 8.73 -16.59 21.26
CA THR A 17 9.62 -17.10 20.21
C THR A 17 9.06 -18.35 19.53
N THR A 18 7.75 -18.42 19.33
CA THR A 18 7.15 -19.53 18.58
C THR A 18 7.47 -19.31 17.10
N PRO A 19 8.19 -20.22 16.41
CA PRO A 19 8.45 -20.06 15.00
C PRO A 19 7.12 -20.09 14.22
N PHE A 20 6.90 -19.08 13.38
CA PHE A 20 5.80 -19.03 12.42
C PHE A 20 6.00 -20.18 11.42
N LYS A 21 5.20 -21.25 11.54
CA LYS A 21 5.24 -22.37 10.61
C LYS A 21 4.20 -22.13 9.52
N VAL A 22 4.64 -21.59 8.38
CA VAL A 22 3.83 -21.61 7.15
C VAL A 22 3.66 -23.08 6.77
N ALA A 23 2.43 -23.58 6.82
CA ALA A 23 2.13 -24.90 6.27
C ALA A 23 2.33 -24.81 4.76
N ALA A 24 3.21 -25.65 4.20
CA ALA A 24 3.31 -25.79 2.75
C ALA A 24 1.99 -26.39 2.23
N ALA A 25 1.21 -25.60 1.50
CA ALA A 25 0.08 -26.10 0.76
C ALA A 25 0.61 -26.97 -0.40
N THR A 26 0.30 -28.27 -0.37
CA THR A 26 0.60 -29.19 -1.47
C THR A 26 -0.38 -28.92 -2.61
N HIS A 27 -0.07 -27.97 -3.50
CA HIS A 27 -0.85 -27.75 -4.72
C HIS A 27 -0.33 -28.65 -5.85
N ALA A 28 -1.23 -29.43 -6.44
CA ALA A 28 -1.01 -30.04 -7.76
C ALA A 28 -0.69 -28.93 -8.79
N PRO A 29 0.14 -29.19 -9.82
CA PRO A 29 0.47 -28.19 -10.82
C PRO A 29 -0.80 -27.82 -11.59
N ARG A 30 -1.38 -26.66 -11.30
CA ARG A 30 -2.40 -26.05 -12.16
C ARG A 30 -1.70 -25.46 -13.38
N LEU A 31 -2.29 -25.65 -14.55
CA LEU A 31 -1.77 -25.11 -15.80
C LEU A 31 -1.91 -23.58 -15.74
N SER A 32 -0.83 -22.88 -15.36
CA SER A 32 -0.80 -21.42 -15.34
C SER A 32 -1.22 -20.88 -16.70
N SER A 33 -2.21 -20.01 -16.72
CA SER A 33 -2.48 -19.16 -17.88
C SER A 33 -1.26 -18.29 -18.19
N SER A 34 -1.08 -17.92 -19.46
CA SER A 34 -0.03 -16.96 -19.84
C SER A 34 -0.30 -15.60 -19.18
N PRO A 35 0.74 -14.87 -18.74
CA PRO A 35 0.57 -13.56 -18.15
C PRO A 35 -0.19 -12.62 -19.09
N THR A 36 -1.18 -11.92 -18.54
CA THR A 36 -1.98 -10.91 -19.25
C THR A 36 -1.68 -9.55 -18.62
N THR A 37 -1.38 -8.56 -19.46
CA THR A 37 -1.19 -7.17 -19.02
C THR A 37 -2.49 -6.41 -19.16
N ILE A 38 -2.88 -5.66 -18.13
CA ILE A 38 -4.06 -4.79 -18.14
C ILE A 38 -3.67 -3.37 -17.76
N GLN A 39 -4.38 -2.40 -18.33
CA GLN A 39 -4.37 -1.03 -17.85
C GLN A 39 -5.36 -0.89 -16.69
N VAL A 40 -4.96 -0.10 -15.70
CA VAL A 40 -5.70 0.17 -14.48
C VAL A 40 -5.91 1.67 -14.38
N LEU A 41 -7.17 2.08 -14.26
CA LEU A 41 -7.56 3.49 -14.10
C LEU A 41 -8.16 3.64 -12.72
N PHE A 42 -7.61 4.55 -11.91
CA PHE A 42 -8.13 4.83 -10.57
C PHE A 42 -8.05 6.30 -10.19
N THR A 43 -8.94 6.70 -9.28
CA THR A 43 -8.92 8.02 -8.65
C THR A 43 -8.81 7.84 -7.14
N THR A 44 -8.01 8.67 -6.48
CA THR A 44 -7.99 8.75 -5.01
C THR A 44 -9.17 9.60 -4.55
N THR A 45 -10.03 9.08 -3.69
CA THR A 45 -11.27 9.77 -3.27
C THR A 45 -11.20 10.33 -1.86
N SER A 46 -10.22 9.89 -1.07
CA SER A 46 -9.97 10.42 0.27
C SER A 46 -8.49 10.28 0.64
N TRP A 47 -8.04 11.19 1.51
CA TRP A 47 -6.70 11.22 2.06
C TRP A 47 -6.75 11.60 3.53
N ASP A 48 -6.44 10.66 4.41
CA ASP A 48 -6.28 10.88 5.84
C ASP A 48 -4.83 10.58 6.26
N GLN A 49 -4.15 11.54 6.87
CA GLN A 49 -2.73 11.45 7.21
C GLN A 49 -2.51 11.83 8.66
N ALA A 50 -1.90 10.91 9.41
CA ALA A 50 -1.57 11.08 10.82
C ALA A 50 -0.08 10.85 11.08
N PRO A 51 0.57 11.65 11.94
CA PRO A 51 1.96 11.42 12.31
C PRO A 51 2.10 10.13 13.13
N VAL A 52 3.22 9.42 12.95
CA VAL A 52 3.61 8.34 13.85
C VAL A 52 4.19 8.96 15.12
N ILE A 53 3.57 8.66 16.27
CA ILE A 53 4.02 9.18 17.56
C ILE A 53 5.18 8.36 18.08
N SER A 54 6.32 9.01 18.29
CA SER A 54 7.50 8.44 18.94
C SER A 54 7.80 9.16 20.25
N SER A 55 8.31 8.43 21.24
CA SER A 55 8.77 9.00 22.52
C SER A 55 10.15 9.67 22.43
N SER A 56 10.85 9.49 21.31
CA SER A 56 12.15 10.08 21.02
C SER A 56 12.11 10.83 19.69
N PRO A 57 12.83 11.96 19.54
CA PRO A 57 12.89 12.67 18.28
C PRO A 57 13.54 11.78 17.20
N VAL A 58 12.84 11.63 16.08
CA VAL A 58 13.34 10.99 14.86
C VAL A 58 13.50 12.09 13.81
N PRO A 59 14.68 12.25 13.18
CA PRO A 59 14.92 13.31 12.19
C PRO A 59 13.95 13.30 11.00
N LEU A 60 13.47 12.12 10.61
CA LEU A 60 12.49 11.92 9.53
C LEU A 60 11.28 11.20 10.12
N ALA A 61 10.38 11.96 10.74
CA ALA A 61 9.21 11.40 11.40
C ALA A 61 8.25 10.79 10.36
N PRO A 62 7.89 9.51 10.46
CA PRO A 62 6.97 8.91 9.52
C PRO A 62 5.52 9.34 9.78
N SER A 63 4.68 9.20 8.77
CA SER A 63 3.22 9.32 8.89
C SER A 63 2.53 8.04 8.42
N ILE A 64 1.35 7.78 8.96
CA ILE A 64 0.41 6.79 8.46
C ILE A 64 -0.59 7.52 7.58
N VAL A 65 -0.79 7.02 6.37
CA VAL A 65 -1.76 7.53 5.42
C VAL A 65 -2.80 6.46 5.14
N THR A 66 -4.08 6.81 5.23
CA THR A 66 -5.21 5.99 4.78
C THR A 66 -5.89 6.70 3.61
N THR A 67 -6.07 5.99 2.50
CA THR A 67 -6.72 6.52 1.30
C THR A 67 -7.78 5.56 0.79
N GLU A 68 -8.87 6.10 0.25
CA GLU A 68 -9.79 5.34 -0.57
C GLU A 68 -9.52 5.60 -2.05
N ARG A 69 -9.76 4.58 -2.87
CA ARG A 69 -9.60 4.65 -4.33
C ARG A 69 -10.79 4.02 -5.03
N GLU A 70 -11.19 4.62 -6.13
CA GLU A 70 -12.20 4.09 -7.03
C GLU A 70 -11.54 3.69 -8.36
N PHE A 71 -11.84 2.49 -8.85
CA PHE A 71 -11.33 1.95 -10.11
C PHE A 71 -12.46 1.90 -11.14
N LYS A 72 -12.25 2.48 -12.33
CA LYS A 72 -13.29 2.64 -13.37
C LYS A 72 -12.97 2.01 -14.73
N GLY A 73 -11.85 1.30 -14.83
CA GLY A 73 -11.46 0.65 -16.08
C GLY A 73 -12.33 -0.57 -16.44
N ASP A 74 -12.41 -0.89 -17.74
CA ASP A 74 -13.09 -2.10 -18.22
C ASP A 74 -12.46 -3.39 -17.67
N ALA A 75 -11.11 -3.39 -17.58
CA ALA A 75 -10.33 -4.53 -17.11
C ALA A 75 -10.27 -4.62 -15.58
N MET A 76 -10.45 -3.52 -14.85
CA MET A 76 -10.42 -3.50 -13.38
C MET A 76 -11.35 -2.40 -12.85
N ARG A 77 -12.35 -2.80 -12.06
CA ARG A 77 -13.37 -1.90 -11.51
C ARG A 77 -13.78 -2.31 -10.11
N GLY A 78 -13.93 -1.33 -9.23
CA GLY A 78 -14.24 -1.56 -7.83
C GLY A 78 -13.73 -0.44 -6.94
N PHE A 79 -13.60 -0.74 -5.65
CA PHE A 79 -13.12 0.19 -4.65
C PHE A 79 -11.93 -0.41 -3.91
N ALA A 80 -11.07 0.45 -3.38
CA ALA A 80 -10.04 0.00 -2.47
C ALA A 80 -9.85 0.96 -1.31
N THR A 81 -9.41 0.40 -0.18
CA THR A 81 -8.84 1.15 0.93
C THR A 81 -7.37 0.78 1.03
N ALA A 82 -6.49 1.78 1.07
CA ALA A 82 -5.06 1.60 1.24
C ALA A 82 -4.57 2.25 2.52
N THR A 83 -3.61 1.61 3.16
CA THR A 83 -2.87 2.16 4.29
C THR A 83 -1.39 2.09 4.00
N TYR A 84 -0.72 3.24 4.10
CA TYR A 84 0.71 3.41 3.85
C TYR A 84 1.41 3.99 5.06
N VAL A 85 2.67 3.61 5.25
CA VAL A 85 3.63 4.37 6.04
C VAL A 85 4.46 5.19 5.07
N MET A 86 4.54 6.50 5.28
CA MET A 86 5.33 7.44 4.49
C MET A 86 6.46 8.00 5.34
N THR A 87 7.64 8.17 4.77
CA THR A 87 8.77 8.88 5.37
C THR A 87 9.20 9.97 4.42
N GLN A 88 9.02 11.21 4.85
CA GLN A 88 9.42 12.41 4.13
C GLN A 88 10.93 12.62 4.32
N LEU A 89 11.67 12.68 3.22
CA LEU A 89 13.12 12.85 3.20
C LEU A 89 13.52 14.32 3.11
N SER A 90 12.76 15.14 2.38
CA SER A 90 12.86 16.60 2.32
C SER A 90 11.49 17.22 2.51
N SER A 91 11.43 18.34 3.25
CA SER A 91 10.16 18.99 3.59
C SER A 91 9.66 20.01 2.59
N GLY A 92 10.48 20.36 1.60
CA GLY A 92 10.08 21.24 0.50
C GLY A 92 9.99 22.73 0.87
N ASP A 93 10.26 23.08 2.13
CA ASP A 93 10.18 24.42 2.69
C ASP A 93 11.58 25.02 2.94
N GLY A 94 12.29 25.39 1.86
CA GLY A 94 13.62 26.01 1.96
C GLY A 94 14.46 26.02 0.66
N GLU A 95 15.78 26.08 0.79
CA GLU A 95 16.77 25.94 -0.32
C GLU A 95 16.77 24.51 -0.94
N ASP A 96 16.06 23.56 -0.34
CA ASP A 96 16.17 22.11 -0.57
C ASP A 96 15.27 21.54 -1.69
N GLY A 97 14.62 22.39 -2.48
CA GLY A 97 13.77 21.95 -3.61
C GLY A 97 12.40 21.43 -3.18
N ASP A 98 11.75 20.62 -4.01
CA ASP A 98 10.41 20.08 -3.77
C ASP A 98 10.42 18.94 -2.72
N PRO A 99 9.27 18.63 -2.06
CA PRO A 99 9.23 17.57 -1.05
C PRO A 99 9.47 16.20 -1.68
N SER A 100 10.30 15.38 -1.04
CA SER A 100 10.60 14.02 -1.50
C SER A 100 10.40 13.00 -0.38
N GLY A 101 10.16 11.75 -0.75
CA GLY A 101 9.99 10.71 0.24
C GLY A 101 9.77 9.32 -0.33
N VAL A 102 9.57 8.38 0.60
CA VAL A 102 9.29 6.98 0.31
C VAL A 102 8.04 6.54 1.05
N PHE A 103 7.33 5.57 0.47
CA PHE A 103 6.17 4.98 1.11
C PHE A 103 6.05 3.48 0.83
N THR A 104 5.40 2.78 1.76
CA THR A 104 5.05 1.39 1.59
C THR A 104 3.82 1.03 2.40
N GLY A 105 3.07 0.03 1.94
CA GLY A 105 1.92 -0.47 2.68
C GLY A 105 1.06 -1.42 1.87
N THR A 106 -0.21 -1.49 2.20
CA THR A 106 -1.15 -2.46 1.62
C THR A 106 -2.42 -1.77 1.18
N MET A 107 -2.96 -2.20 0.05
CA MET A 107 -4.27 -1.80 -0.48
C MET A 107 -5.17 -3.02 -0.56
N VAL A 108 -6.36 -2.96 0.01
CA VAL A 108 -7.38 -4.00 -0.15
C VAL A 108 -8.35 -3.54 -1.23
N PHE A 109 -8.37 -4.25 -2.35
CA PHE A 109 -9.29 -4.01 -3.46
C PHE A 109 -10.46 -4.98 -3.38
N GLU A 110 -11.66 -4.47 -3.62
CA GLU A 110 -12.90 -5.23 -3.78
C GLU A 110 -13.59 -4.85 -5.09
N GLY A 111 -13.84 -5.83 -5.96
CA GLY A 111 -14.45 -5.54 -7.25
C GLY A 111 -14.29 -6.66 -8.25
N ALA A 112 -14.05 -6.28 -9.50
CA ALA A 112 -13.84 -7.20 -10.60
C ALA A 112 -12.54 -6.92 -11.35
N ILE A 113 -11.80 -7.97 -11.69
CA ILE A 113 -10.61 -7.95 -12.55
C ILE A 113 -10.87 -8.89 -13.72
N LEU A 114 -10.81 -8.39 -14.95
CA LEU A 114 -11.14 -9.12 -16.17
C LEU A 114 -12.51 -9.84 -16.08
N GLY A 115 -13.48 -9.16 -15.47
CA GLY A 115 -14.84 -9.67 -15.26
C GLY A 115 -15.01 -10.63 -14.07
N ARG A 116 -13.92 -11.09 -13.44
CA ARG A 116 -13.94 -12.01 -12.29
C ARG A 116 -14.10 -11.24 -10.98
N LYS A 117 -15.10 -11.59 -10.18
CA LYS A 117 -15.43 -10.87 -8.93
C LYS A 117 -14.71 -11.43 -7.72
N GLY A 118 -14.21 -10.54 -6.86
CA GLY A 118 -13.56 -10.93 -5.61
C GLY A 118 -12.87 -9.77 -4.94
N ALA A 119 -11.99 -10.10 -3.99
CA ALA A 119 -11.11 -9.15 -3.35
C ALA A 119 -9.66 -9.63 -3.43
N VAL A 120 -8.70 -8.70 -3.37
CA VAL A 120 -7.26 -8.98 -3.26
C VAL A 120 -6.59 -7.93 -2.38
N ALA A 121 -5.53 -8.30 -1.68
CA ALA A 121 -4.60 -7.34 -1.09
C ALA A 121 -3.43 -7.11 -2.04
N LEU A 122 -3.03 -5.85 -2.24
CA LEU A 122 -1.84 -5.46 -2.98
C LEU A 122 -0.84 -4.81 -2.03
N HIS A 123 0.37 -5.35 -1.97
CA HIS A 123 1.49 -4.66 -1.32
C HIS A 123 2.02 -3.59 -2.28
N THR A 124 2.25 -2.37 -1.78
CA THR A 124 2.78 -1.25 -2.57
C THR A 124 4.08 -0.74 -1.96
N ARG A 125 5.03 -0.37 -2.83
CA ARG A 125 6.20 0.43 -2.50
C ARG A 125 6.37 1.51 -3.53
N GLY A 126 6.67 2.72 -3.09
CA GLY A 126 6.93 3.82 -4.00
C GLY A 126 7.79 4.91 -3.38
N SER A 127 8.08 5.89 -4.21
CA SER A 127 8.76 7.14 -3.87
C SER A 127 8.03 8.30 -4.53
N TYR A 128 8.22 9.48 -3.96
CA TYR A 128 7.79 10.72 -4.55
C TYR A 128 8.94 11.72 -4.55
N ASP A 129 8.97 12.57 -5.58
CA ASP A 129 9.93 13.65 -5.74
C ASP A 129 9.19 14.84 -6.36
N GLY A 130 8.95 15.85 -5.52
CA GLY A 130 8.04 16.94 -5.78
C GLY A 130 6.65 16.47 -6.18
N ASP A 131 6.24 16.84 -7.38
CA ASP A 131 4.92 16.50 -7.92
C ASP A 131 4.88 15.11 -8.58
N SER A 132 5.98 14.35 -8.58
CA SER A 132 6.00 13.02 -9.18
C SER A 132 5.88 11.90 -8.15
N VAL A 133 5.15 10.83 -8.50
CA VAL A 133 5.12 9.56 -7.75
C VAL A 133 5.46 8.42 -8.69
N GLU A 134 6.31 7.51 -8.22
CA GLU A 134 6.49 6.20 -8.84
C GLU A 134 6.22 5.10 -7.83
N ALA A 135 5.42 4.11 -8.22
CA ALA A 135 5.05 3.03 -7.33
C ALA A 135 4.99 1.69 -8.04
N ARG A 136 5.29 0.64 -7.30
CA ARG A 136 5.09 -0.75 -7.69
C ARG A 136 4.11 -1.41 -6.74
N TRP A 137 3.22 -2.22 -7.30
CA TRP A 137 2.30 -3.06 -6.54
C TRP A 137 2.47 -4.53 -6.88
N THR A 138 2.15 -5.39 -5.93
CA THR A 138 2.15 -6.85 -6.09
C THR A 138 0.98 -7.42 -5.32
N ILE A 139 0.20 -8.29 -5.97
CA ILE A 139 -0.87 -9.02 -5.30
C ILE A 139 -0.23 -9.92 -4.24
N VAL A 140 -0.66 -9.77 -2.99
CA VAL A 140 -0.20 -10.60 -1.88
C VAL A 140 -0.74 -12.01 -2.10
N SER A 141 0.15 -12.99 -2.17
CA SER A 141 -0.21 -14.40 -2.31
C SER A 141 -1.25 -14.79 -1.26
N GLU A 142 -2.23 -15.59 -1.65
CA GLU A 142 -3.30 -16.12 -0.78
C GLU A 142 -4.26 -15.05 -0.20
N SER A 143 -4.11 -13.77 -0.54
CA SER A 143 -5.06 -12.73 -0.13
C SER A 143 -6.35 -12.72 -0.96
N ALA A 144 -6.33 -13.41 -2.10
CA ALA A 144 -7.42 -13.35 -3.07
C ALA A 144 -8.64 -14.16 -2.62
N SER A 145 -9.83 -13.64 -2.90
CA SER A 145 -11.12 -14.29 -2.58
C SER A 145 -12.05 -14.36 -3.78
N GLY A 146 -13.07 -15.23 -3.69
CA GLY A 146 -14.08 -15.36 -4.75
C GLY A 146 -13.49 -15.90 -6.05
N GLU A 147 -13.85 -15.32 -7.18
CA GLU A 147 -13.37 -15.73 -8.50
C GLU A 147 -11.94 -15.28 -8.80
N LEU A 148 -11.33 -14.51 -7.88
CA LEU A 148 -9.94 -14.09 -7.93
C LEU A 148 -9.00 -15.06 -7.19
N GLU A 149 -9.52 -16.10 -6.51
CA GLU A 149 -8.69 -17.06 -5.80
C GLU A 149 -7.55 -17.63 -6.65
N GLY A 150 -6.33 -17.55 -6.11
CA GLY A 150 -5.11 -18.02 -6.78
C GLY A 150 -4.52 -17.06 -7.82
N ILE A 151 -5.12 -15.90 -8.05
CA ILE A 151 -4.53 -14.86 -8.91
C ILE A 151 -3.17 -14.43 -8.33
N ILE A 152 -2.20 -14.29 -9.22
CA ILE A 152 -0.93 -13.63 -8.94
C ILE A 152 -0.78 -12.43 -9.86
N GLY A 153 -0.07 -11.41 -9.40
CA GLY A 153 0.16 -10.26 -10.25
C GLY A 153 1.09 -9.22 -9.64
N HIS A 154 1.64 -8.40 -10.51
CA HIS A 154 2.50 -7.27 -10.17
C HIS A 154 2.37 -6.18 -11.21
N GLY A 155 2.87 -4.99 -10.92
CA GLY A 155 2.89 -3.89 -11.87
C GLY A 155 3.29 -2.58 -11.21
N SER A 156 2.92 -1.47 -11.83
CA SER A 156 3.33 -0.14 -11.40
C SER A 156 2.33 0.93 -11.82
N TYR A 157 2.43 2.09 -11.18
CA TYR A 157 1.78 3.31 -11.64
C TYR A 157 2.73 4.50 -11.43
N ALA A 158 2.51 5.56 -12.18
CA ALA A 158 3.20 6.82 -12.02
C ALA A 158 2.19 7.98 -12.00
N ILE A 159 2.49 9.01 -11.23
CA ILE A 159 1.70 10.24 -11.17
C ILE A 159 2.66 11.38 -11.49
N ALA A 160 2.32 12.23 -12.45
CA ALA A 160 3.13 13.40 -12.81
C ALA A 160 2.73 14.67 -12.04
N ASP A 161 1.52 14.69 -11.46
CA ASP A 161 0.99 15.73 -10.56
C ASP A 161 0.37 15.08 -9.32
N ALA A 162 1.23 14.78 -8.34
CA ALA A 162 0.88 14.11 -7.10
C ALA A 162 -0.04 14.96 -6.22
N THR A 163 0.10 16.29 -6.31
CA THR A 163 -0.70 17.25 -5.56
C THR A 163 -2.16 17.18 -6.01
N ALA A 164 -2.41 17.24 -7.32
CA ALA A 164 -3.75 17.12 -7.88
C ALA A 164 -4.40 15.74 -7.61
N SER A 165 -3.60 14.67 -7.65
CA SER A 165 -4.08 13.32 -7.33
C SER A 165 -4.49 13.17 -5.85
N ARG A 166 -3.73 13.77 -4.93
CA ARG A 166 -4.01 13.74 -3.48
C ARG A 166 -5.33 14.45 -3.14
N ASP A 167 -5.61 15.57 -3.78
CA ASP A 167 -6.80 16.38 -3.54
C ASP A 167 -8.06 15.85 -4.27
N GLY A 168 -7.92 14.70 -4.94
CA GLY A 168 -9.03 13.88 -5.45
C GLY A 168 -9.55 14.25 -6.84
N GLY A 169 -8.72 14.89 -7.66
CA GLY A 169 -9.13 15.38 -8.99
C GLY A 169 -8.76 14.47 -10.16
N ASP A 170 -7.64 13.75 -10.08
CA ASP A 170 -7.03 13.17 -11.27
C ASP A 170 -7.16 11.65 -11.35
N GLU A 171 -7.50 11.19 -12.55
CA GLU A 171 -7.41 9.79 -12.91
C GLU A 171 -5.94 9.41 -13.13
N VAL A 172 -5.50 8.36 -12.45
CA VAL A 172 -4.16 7.81 -12.54
C VAL A 172 -4.19 6.53 -13.36
N GLU A 173 -3.29 6.45 -14.32
CA GLU A 173 -3.03 5.24 -15.09
C GLU A 173 -1.96 4.38 -14.40
N GLY A 174 -2.22 3.09 -14.33
CA GLY A 174 -1.28 2.07 -13.87
C GLY A 174 -1.41 0.81 -14.68
N GLU A 175 -0.50 -0.12 -14.43
CA GLU A 175 -0.43 -1.40 -15.13
C GLU A 175 -0.45 -2.55 -14.12
N LEU A 176 -1.11 -3.66 -14.49
CA LEU A 176 -0.98 -4.95 -13.82
C LEU A 176 -0.69 -6.06 -14.83
N VAL A 177 0.36 -6.83 -14.57
CA VAL A 177 0.64 -8.12 -15.19
C VAL A 177 0.08 -9.22 -14.28
N LEU A 178 -0.89 -9.97 -14.79
CA LEU A 178 -1.70 -10.92 -14.03
C LEU A 178 -1.55 -12.33 -14.58
N SER A 179 -1.67 -13.34 -13.72
CA SER A 179 -1.85 -14.73 -14.13
C SER A 179 -2.85 -15.40 -13.22
N PHE A 180 -3.77 -16.14 -13.84
CA PHE A 180 -4.75 -16.97 -13.14
C PHE A 180 -4.31 -18.44 -13.18
N PRO A 181 -4.68 -19.22 -12.15
CA PRO A 181 -4.45 -20.66 -12.12
C PRO A 181 -5.25 -21.43 -13.18
#